data_AF-A0AAD5LQX9-F1
#
_entry.id   AF-A0AAD5LQX9-F1
#
_cell.length_a   1.000
_cell.length_b   1.000
_cell.length_c   1.000
_cell.angle_alpha   90.00
_cell.angle_beta   90.00
_cell.angle_gamma   90.00
#
_symmetry.space_group_name_H-M   'P 1'
#
loop_
_entity.id
_entity.type
_entity.pdbx_description
1 polymer ?
#
loop_
_entity_poly.entity_id
_entity_poly.type
_entity_poly.pdbx_seq_one_letter_code
_entity_poly.pdbx_strand_id
1 'polypeptide(L)'
;MAVSSSTAARTHRRRNAVASALLLLLVLTALSAPVESAVKTSGHSADEDADDLDDDDDDDDWDFMSDRAVLQAAQGAKRQQLCVETLAADRINDDYCDCADGSDEPLTSACSGHIVDAASIPQFQCATGDQRVPAAFVHDGVCDCCDGSDERVVCANTCAADRQRRLERLQTSKRILERGRTTRAAYLSSTPRKLSGLQAELEEVLESLGALQQYFQQQQRRLQQLAETHGGAPPQAELQAAQTTYYQVRHFEFRAFQLRRLLDPTTFDASKQRDAYAELVGQCFPFTVNEKQLKGGSSNVIPREYEIVFCPFQNVTQTEPSYSAWQLAERRAKLGDGAEIGSDEETTQRPILMGWWGQWTELANPSPVSHRQRYEHGERCANGENRVVHVEVTCGAENRVMSVEEHEMCVYALAFESPAACIDAALAPVAAELTVLEAQAAAATQHDEL
;
A
#
# COMPACT_ATOMS: atom_id res chain seq x y z
N MET A 1 -2.51 47.90 -49.49
CA MET A 1 -3.06 47.63 -50.84
C MET A 1 -1.93 47.12 -51.73
N ALA A 2 -2.22 46.12 -52.57
CA ALA A 2 -1.48 45.62 -53.73
C ALA A 2 0.05 45.89 -53.86
N VAL A 3 0.84 44.80 -53.77
CA VAL A 3 1.88 44.49 -54.77
C VAL A 3 1.67 43.05 -55.22
N SER A 4 1.90 42.77 -56.50
CA SER A 4 1.60 41.50 -57.17
C SER A 4 2.87 40.88 -57.77
N SER A 5 2.71 39.76 -58.48
CA SER A 5 3.71 39.00 -59.27
C SER A 5 4.64 38.08 -58.43
N SER A 6 4.64 36.76 -58.65
CA SER A 6 5.25 36.00 -59.77
C SER A 6 6.71 35.61 -59.41
N THR A 7 7.29 34.44 -59.72
CA THR A 7 7.12 33.60 -60.92
C THR A 7 7.58 32.13 -60.68
N ALA A 8 7.18 31.25 -61.61
CA ALA A 8 7.47 29.82 -61.78
C ALA A 8 8.92 29.28 -61.67
N ALA A 9 9.04 27.99 -61.30
CA ALA A 9 9.83 26.90 -61.96
C ALA A 9 9.80 25.64 -61.04
N ARG A 10 9.38 24.41 -61.40
CA ARG A 10 9.64 23.50 -62.54
C ARG A 10 11.03 22.80 -62.49
N THR A 11 11.09 21.55 -61.98
CA THR A 11 11.82 20.35 -62.52
C THR A 11 11.73 19.16 -61.51
N HIS A 12 11.21 17.96 -61.88
CA HIS A 12 11.95 16.71 -62.21
C HIS A 12 12.81 16.10 -61.07
N ARG A 13 12.88 14.76 -60.82
CA ARG A 13 12.74 13.58 -61.71
C ARG A 13 12.65 12.23 -60.92
N ARG A 14 11.91 11.23 -61.46
CA ARG A 14 12.05 9.74 -61.35
C ARG A 14 11.99 9.06 -59.96
N ARG A 15 11.19 8.01 -59.67
CA ARG A 15 10.86 6.70 -60.31
C ARG A 15 11.90 5.58 -60.12
N ASN A 16 11.59 4.59 -59.26
CA ASN A 16 11.51 3.13 -59.51
C ASN A 16 11.16 2.37 -58.19
N ALA A 17 11.21 1.03 -58.12
CA ALA A 17 10.14 0.08 -58.50
C ALA A 17 10.48 -1.38 -58.02
N VAL A 18 9.53 -2.32 -58.16
CA VAL A 18 9.68 -3.82 -58.04
C VAL A 18 9.81 -4.35 -56.59
N ALA A 19 8.79 -5.00 -55.99
CA ALA A 19 8.34 -6.43 -56.06
C ALA A 19 9.24 -7.41 -55.23
N SER A 20 8.82 -8.55 -54.68
CA SER A 20 7.63 -9.43 -54.85
C SER A 20 7.22 -10.10 -53.52
N ALA A 21 6.15 -10.92 -53.52
CA ALA A 21 5.62 -11.62 -52.34
C ALA A 21 5.57 -13.17 -52.49
N LEU A 22 5.22 -13.83 -51.37
CA LEU A 22 4.53 -15.13 -51.20
C LEU A 22 5.28 -16.48 -51.06
N LEU A 23 4.61 -17.32 -50.23
CA LEU A 23 4.60 -18.80 -50.11
C LEU A 23 5.68 -19.53 -49.30
N LEU A 24 5.25 -20.18 -48.20
CA LEU A 24 5.16 -21.66 -48.12
C LEU A 24 4.29 -22.14 -46.92
N LEU A 25 3.67 -23.32 -47.05
CA LEU A 25 2.74 -23.94 -46.09
C LEU A 25 2.94 -25.48 -46.02
N LEU A 26 3.03 -26.01 -44.77
CA LEU A 26 2.56 -27.31 -44.24
C LEU A 26 2.97 -28.72 -44.82
N VAL A 27 2.94 -29.70 -43.89
CA VAL A 27 2.64 -31.17 -44.01
C VAL A 27 3.77 -32.23 -43.82
N LEU A 28 3.91 -32.71 -42.56
CA LEU A 28 3.86 -34.10 -42.01
C LEU A 28 4.66 -35.36 -42.52
N THR A 29 5.01 -36.23 -41.53
CA THR A 29 5.16 -37.73 -41.51
C THR A 29 6.37 -38.42 -42.19
N ALA A 30 6.92 -39.59 -41.73
CA ALA A 30 6.83 -40.41 -40.50
C ALA A 30 7.90 -41.57 -40.48
N LEU A 31 7.86 -42.47 -39.45
CA LEU A 31 8.47 -43.83 -39.31
C LEU A 31 9.96 -43.89 -38.86
N SER A 32 10.47 -44.88 -38.08
CA SER A 32 9.98 -46.20 -37.57
C SER A 32 10.68 -46.68 -36.27
N ALA A 33 10.11 -47.69 -35.58
CA ALA A 33 10.57 -48.37 -34.32
C ALA A 33 11.49 -49.60 -34.58
N PRO A 34 11.73 -50.63 -33.69
CA PRO A 34 11.37 -50.91 -32.27
C PRO A 34 12.53 -51.59 -31.43
N VAL A 35 12.19 -52.49 -30.47
CA VAL A 35 12.99 -53.44 -29.62
C VAL A 35 13.24 -52.90 -28.19
N GLU A 36 12.79 -53.46 -27.05
CA GLU A 36 12.39 -54.79 -26.53
C GLU A 36 13.39 -55.36 -25.49
N SER A 37 12.93 -55.37 -24.22
CA SER A 37 13.19 -56.31 -23.11
C SER A 37 14.61 -56.76 -22.70
N ALA A 38 14.93 -56.59 -21.41
CA ALA A 38 15.62 -57.62 -20.61
C ALA A 38 15.40 -57.42 -19.09
N VAL A 39 14.46 -58.18 -18.51
CA VAL A 39 14.43 -58.43 -17.05
C VAL A 39 15.55 -59.42 -16.70
N LYS A 40 16.24 -59.22 -15.57
CA LYS A 40 17.04 -60.28 -14.95
C LYS A 40 16.83 -60.34 -13.43
N THR A 41 16.69 -61.55 -12.93
CA THR A 41 16.19 -61.91 -11.60
C THR A 41 17.29 -62.38 -10.64
N SER A 42 16.90 -62.48 -9.35
CA SER A 42 17.21 -63.58 -8.40
C SER A 42 18.42 -63.48 -7.43
N GLY A 43 18.21 -64.04 -6.23
CA GLY A 43 19.19 -64.25 -5.13
C GLY A 43 19.24 -63.08 -4.15
N HIS A 44 18.85 -63.14 -2.87
CA HIS A 44 18.56 -64.24 -1.94
C HIS A 44 19.76 -65.07 -1.45
N SER A 45 20.39 -64.61 -0.37
CA SER A 45 20.99 -65.43 0.71
C SER A 45 21.19 -64.56 1.96
N ALA A 46 20.91 -65.10 3.14
CA ALA A 46 21.32 -64.52 4.41
C ALA A 46 22.78 -64.90 4.71
N ASP A 47 23.42 -64.21 5.67
CA ASP A 47 24.11 -64.80 6.82
C ASP A 47 24.62 -63.66 7.76
N GLU A 48 25.36 -64.02 8.81
CA GLU A 48 25.37 -63.37 10.14
C GLU A 48 26.50 -62.33 10.38
N ASP A 49 26.42 -61.73 11.59
CA ASP A 49 27.51 -61.21 12.44
C ASP A 49 28.06 -59.76 12.34
N ALA A 50 27.90 -59.09 13.50
CA ALA A 50 28.87 -58.32 14.30
C ALA A 50 29.46 -56.96 13.82
N ASP A 51 29.38 -56.01 14.78
CA ASP A 51 30.34 -54.95 15.14
C ASP A 51 31.04 -54.13 14.03
N ASP A 52 30.74 -52.83 13.96
CA ASP A 52 31.67 -51.79 14.45
C ASP A 52 31.07 -50.37 14.38
N LEU A 53 31.76 -49.42 15.04
CA LEU A 53 31.46 -47.98 15.08
C LEU A 53 32.13 -47.25 13.91
N ASP A 54 31.47 -46.26 13.31
CA ASP A 54 31.88 -44.83 13.32
C ASP A 54 31.02 -44.00 12.35
N ASP A 55 31.09 -42.67 12.49
CA ASP A 55 30.34 -41.67 11.73
C ASP A 55 30.69 -41.65 10.22
N ASP A 56 29.73 -41.25 9.38
CA ASP A 56 29.99 -40.42 8.19
C ASP A 56 28.67 -39.72 7.75
N ASP A 57 28.80 -38.51 7.20
CA ASP A 57 27.69 -37.64 6.78
C ASP A 57 26.98 -38.17 5.52
N ASP A 58 25.64 -38.25 5.53
CA ASP A 58 24.81 -38.40 4.32
C ASP A 58 24.10 -37.07 4.00
N ASP A 59 24.60 -36.38 2.98
CA ASP A 59 23.97 -35.23 2.35
C ASP A 59 22.68 -35.67 1.62
N ASP A 60 21.51 -35.47 2.25
CA ASP A 60 20.21 -35.57 1.55
C ASP A 60 20.07 -34.42 0.52
N ASP A 61 20.51 -34.71 -0.71
CA ASP A 61 20.43 -33.83 -1.88
C ASP A 61 18.96 -33.52 -2.22
N TRP A 62 18.49 -32.32 -1.84
CA TRP A 62 17.10 -31.90 -2.03
C TRP A 62 16.80 -31.62 -3.50
N ASP A 63 16.35 -32.67 -4.19
CA ASP A 63 16.06 -32.73 -5.62
C ASP A 63 14.89 -31.79 -6.04
N PHE A 64 15.20 -30.50 -6.15
CA PHE A 64 14.32 -29.45 -6.67
C PHE A 64 14.12 -29.64 -8.18
N MET A 65 13.26 -30.60 -8.57
CA MET A 65 12.38 -30.62 -9.75
C MET A 65 11.83 -32.05 -9.99
N SER A 66 11.03 -32.59 -9.06
CA SER A 66 10.25 -33.81 -9.34
C SER A 66 8.84 -33.48 -9.85
N ASP A 67 8.50 -33.96 -11.05
CA ASP A 67 7.21 -33.74 -11.73
C ASP A 67 5.98 -34.27 -10.96
N ARG A 68 6.19 -34.95 -9.82
CA ARG A 68 5.14 -35.43 -8.93
C ARG A 68 4.29 -34.29 -8.35
N ALA A 69 4.87 -33.14 -8.03
CA ALA A 69 4.10 -32.00 -7.51
C ALA A 69 3.08 -31.47 -8.54
N VAL A 70 3.49 -31.35 -9.80
CA VAL A 70 2.63 -30.89 -10.90
C VAL A 70 1.57 -31.94 -11.25
N LEU A 71 1.93 -33.23 -11.21
CA LEU A 71 0.97 -34.31 -11.43
C LEU A 71 -0.05 -34.48 -10.28
N GLN A 72 0.34 -34.25 -9.02
CA GLN A 72 -0.62 -34.20 -7.91
C GLN A 72 -1.54 -32.97 -8.00
N ALA A 73 -1.04 -31.80 -8.39
CA ALA A 73 -1.89 -30.62 -8.63
C ALA A 73 -2.89 -30.86 -9.79
N ALA A 74 -2.44 -31.46 -10.90
CA ALA A 74 -3.29 -31.79 -12.04
C ALA A 74 -4.31 -32.91 -11.77
N GLN A 75 -4.03 -33.81 -10.81
CA GLN A 75 -4.97 -34.84 -10.37
C GLN A 75 -5.94 -34.34 -9.29
N GLY A 76 -5.53 -33.41 -8.43
CA GLY A 76 -6.42 -32.70 -7.51
C GLY A 76 -7.49 -31.88 -8.24
N ALA A 77 -7.11 -31.23 -9.35
CA ALA A 77 -8.01 -30.44 -10.19
C ALA A 77 -9.10 -31.25 -10.94
N LYS A 78 -9.12 -32.59 -10.82
CA LYS A 78 -10.07 -33.45 -11.55
C LYS A 78 -11.07 -34.22 -10.69
N ARG A 79 -11.18 -33.88 -9.40
CA ARG A 79 -12.15 -34.50 -8.49
C ARG A 79 -12.73 -33.55 -7.44
N GLN A 80 -13.04 -32.31 -7.82
CA GLN A 80 -14.06 -31.51 -7.14
C GLN A 80 -15.45 -31.99 -7.58
N GLN A 81 -15.81 -33.18 -7.13
CA GLN A 81 -17.20 -33.53 -6.92
C GLN A 81 -17.48 -33.07 -5.49
N LEU A 82 -18.44 -32.17 -5.27
CA LEU A 82 -18.68 -31.61 -3.93
C LEU A 82 -18.85 -32.76 -2.94
N CYS A 83 -18.13 -32.73 -1.82
CA CYS A 83 -18.14 -33.86 -0.87
C CYS A 83 -19.57 -34.17 -0.39
N VAL A 84 -20.39 -33.12 -0.21
CA VAL A 84 -21.86 -33.12 -0.05
C VAL A 84 -22.61 -34.05 -1.02
N GLU A 85 -22.26 -34.09 -2.30
CA GLU A 85 -22.94 -34.94 -3.30
C GLU A 85 -22.71 -36.44 -3.06
N THR A 86 -21.74 -36.79 -2.21
CA THR A 86 -21.37 -38.18 -1.87
C THR A 86 -21.77 -38.57 -0.44
N LEU A 87 -22.19 -37.62 0.38
CA LEU A 87 -22.68 -37.86 1.74
C LEU A 87 -24.16 -38.29 1.75
N ALA A 88 -24.54 -38.97 2.83
CA ALA A 88 -25.94 -39.25 3.12
C ALA A 88 -26.57 -38.03 3.79
N ALA A 89 -27.87 -37.79 3.58
CA ALA A 89 -28.54 -36.56 4.01
C ALA A 89 -28.68 -36.38 5.53
N ASP A 90 -28.36 -37.42 6.31
CA ASP A 90 -28.22 -37.42 7.76
C ASP A 90 -26.84 -36.93 8.26
N ARG A 91 -25.89 -36.70 7.34
CA ARG A 91 -24.52 -36.19 7.55
C ARG A 91 -24.31 -34.80 6.92
N ILE A 92 -25.38 -34.00 6.91
CA ILE A 92 -25.38 -32.67 6.32
C ILE A 92 -26.12 -31.77 7.32
N ASN A 93 -25.41 -30.85 7.96
CA ASN A 93 -25.87 -30.09 9.11
C ASN A 93 -26.13 -30.94 10.37
N ASP A 94 -25.26 -31.91 10.69
CA ASP A 94 -25.36 -32.77 11.89
C ASP A 94 -24.42 -32.37 13.04
N ASP A 95 -23.90 -31.13 13.00
CA ASP A 95 -22.94 -30.57 13.96
C ASP A 95 -21.59 -31.36 13.95
N TYR A 96 -21.21 -31.97 12.81
CA TYR A 96 -19.96 -32.73 12.61
C TYR A 96 -19.34 -32.56 11.22
N CYS A 97 -18.08 -32.10 11.16
CA CYS A 97 -17.38 -31.89 9.89
C CYS A 97 -16.83 -33.21 9.30
N ASP A 98 -17.59 -33.82 8.39
CA ASP A 98 -17.23 -34.99 7.56
C ASP A 98 -16.39 -34.59 6.32
N CYS A 99 -16.57 -33.37 5.78
CA CYS A 99 -15.92 -32.93 4.54
C CYS A 99 -14.69 -32.05 4.74
N ALA A 100 -13.61 -32.37 4.02
CA ALA A 100 -12.35 -31.60 4.06
C ALA A 100 -12.46 -30.17 3.49
N ASP A 101 -13.47 -29.91 2.67
CA ASP A 101 -13.84 -28.60 2.10
C ASP A 101 -14.94 -27.86 2.92
N GLY A 102 -15.49 -28.49 3.96
CA GLY A 102 -16.50 -27.88 4.84
C GLY A 102 -17.86 -27.59 4.21
N SER A 103 -18.16 -28.18 3.04
CA SER A 103 -19.41 -27.96 2.30
C SER A 103 -20.66 -28.61 2.94
N ASP A 104 -20.45 -29.57 3.83
CA ASP A 104 -21.42 -30.40 4.57
C ASP A 104 -22.12 -29.69 5.73
N GLU A 105 -21.49 -28.66 6.29
CA GLU A 105 -22.01 -27.92 7.45
C GLU A 105 -22.35 -26.44 7.13
N PRO A 106 -23.17 -26.14 6.10
CA PRO A 106 -23.53 -24.76 5.74
C PRO A 106 -24.47 -24.08 6.75
N LEU A 107 -25.08 -24.83 7.68
CA LEU A 107 -26.01 -24.33 8.71
C LEU A 107 -25.51 -24.52 10.16
N THR A 108 -24.26 -24.95 10.38
CA THR A 108 -23.67 -25.08 11.74
C THR A 108 -22.25 -24.54 11.80
N SER A 109 -21.68 -24.51 13.01
CA SER A 109 -20.30 -24.08 13.25
C SER A 109 -19.26 -25.21 13.18
N ALA A 110 -19.66 -26.46 12.91
CA ALA A 110 -18.77 -27.62 13.03
C ALA A 110 -17.56 -27.59 12.08
N CYS A 111 -17.70 -27.07 10.87
CA CYS A 111 -16.58 -26.91 9.92
C CYS A 111 -15.81 -25.57 10.05
N SER A 112 -16.05 -24.77 11.09
CA SER A 112 -15.38 -23.47 11.29
C SER A 112 -13.84 -23.54 11.34
N GLY A 113 -13.27 -24.69 11.69
CA GLY A 113 -11.81 -24.93 11.71
C GLY A 113 -11.18 -25.29 10.36
N HIS A 114 -11.96 -25.56 9.31
CA HIS A 114 -11.44 -25.95 7.98
C HIS A 114 -11.00 -24.73 7.15
N ILE A 115 -9.85 -24.16 7.50
CA ILE A 115 -9.24 -23.04 6.78
C ILE A 115 -8.17 -23.58 5.82
N VAL A 116 -8.56 -23.91 4.59
CA VAL A 116 -7.62 -24.25 3.50
C VAL A 116 -7.04 -22.99 2.83
N ASP A 117 -7.86 -21.95 2.64
CA ASP A 117 -7.48 -20.62 2.17
C ASP A 117 -8.40 -19.55 2.79
N ALA A 118 -7.96 -18.28 2.83
CA ALA A 118 -8.80 -17.17 3.33
C ALA A 118 -10.08 -16.92 2.50
N ALA A 119 -10.12 -17.42 1.26
CA ALA A 119 -11.29 -17.34 0.37
C ALA A 119 -12.28 -18.51 0.54
N SER A 120 -11.93 -19.52 1.33
CA SER A 120 -12.71 -20.76 1.53
C SER A 120 -13.15 -20.97 2.98
N ILE A 121 -13.20 -19.90 3.79
CA ILE A 121 -13.83 -19.94 5.10
C ILE A 121 -15.33 -20.22 4.89
N PRO A 122 -15.92 -21.27 5.51
CA PRO A 122 -17.34 -21.55 5.36
C PRO A 122 -18.19 -20.37 5.88
N GLN A 123 -19.17 -19.96 5.09
CA GLN A 123 -20.04 -18.81 5.35
C GLN A 123 -21.51 -19.25 5.40
N PHE A 124 -22.15 -18.96 6.52
CA PHE A 124 -23.60 -19.05 6.67
C PHE A 124 -24.26 -17.86 6.00
N GLN A 125 -25.40 -18.08 5.33
CA GLN A 125 -26.22 -17.01 4.77
C GLN A 125 -27.51 -16.87 5.59
N CYS A 126 -27.74 -15.68 6.16
CA CYS A 126 -28.95 -15.38 6.93
C CYS A 126 -30.20 -15.61 6.07
N ALA A 127 -31.30 -16.12 6.65
CA ALA A 127 -32.51 -16.40 5.87
C ALA A 127 -33.15 -15.13 5.30
N THR A 128 -33.00 -14.00 6.00
CA THR A 128 -33.49 -12.68 5.58
C THR A 128 -32.34 -11.72 5.26
N GLY A 129 -32.04 -11.56 3.97
CA GLY A 129 -31.10 -10.57 3.44
C GLY A 129 -29.78 -11.15 2.93
N ASP A 130 -28.96 -10.30 2.32
CA ASP A 130 -27.68 -10.71 1.70
C ASP A 130 -26.51 -10.77 2.69
N GLN A 131 -26.78 -10.83 3.99
CA GLN A 131 -25.75 -10.91 5.01
C GLN A 131 -25.19 -12.34 5.09
N ARG A 132 -23.87 -12.42 5.13
CA ARG A 132 -23.11 -13.65 5.35
C ARG A 132 -22.29 -13.51 6.61
N VAL A 133 -22.32 -14.53 7.46
CA VAL A 133 -21.51 -14.60 8.68
C VAL A 133 -20.58 -15.82 8.59
N PRO A 134 -19.33 -15.74 9.08
CA PRO A 134 -18.48 -16.91 9.26
C PRO A 134 -19.20 -18.02 10.03
N ALA A 135 -19.04 -19.28 9.62
CA ALA A 135 -19.65 -20.43 10.30
C ALA A 135 -19.32 -20.48 11.81
N ALA A 136 -18.17 -19.92 12.23
CA ALA A 136 -17.78 -19.80 13.63
C ALA A 136 -18.76 -19.02 14.53
N PHE A 137 -19.64 -18.19 13.95
CA PHE A 137 -20.64 -17.39 14.67
C PHE A 137 -22.07 -17.98 14.53
N VAL A 138 -22.20 -19.22 14.05
CA VAL A 138 -23.50 -19.91 14.02
C VAL A 138 -23.65 -20.71 15.31
N HIS A 139 -24.73 -20.44 16.05
CA HIS A 139 -25.04 -21.07 17.35
C HIS A 139 -24.01 -20.77 18.46
N ASP A 140 -23.36 -19.60 18.44
CA ASP A 140 -22.42 -19.16 19.50
C ASP A 140 -23.10 -18.43 20.68
N GLY A 141 -24.40 -18.14 20.55
CA GLY A 141 -25.24 -17.43 21.52
C GLY A 141 -25.34 -15.91 21.28
N VAL A 142 -24.78 -15.40 20.19
CA VAL A 142 -24.84 -14.00 19.76
C VAL A 142 -25.69 -13.89 18.49
N CYS A 143 -26.63 -12.93 18.46
CA CYS A 143 -27.43 -12.66 17.27
C CYS A 143 -26.64 -11.76 16.30
N ASP A 144 -25.95 -12.34 15.32
CA ASP A 144 -25.24 -11.63 14.25
C ASP A 144 -26.10 -11.44 13.00
N CYS A 145 -26.97 -12.40 12.65
CA CYS A 145 -27.99 -12.23 11.62
C CYS A 145 -29.13 -11.34 12.12
N CYS A 146 -29.51 -10.34 11.32
CA CYS A 146 -30.53 -9.36 11.71
C CYS A 146 -31.94 -9.94 11.94
N ASP A 147 -32.19 -11.18 11.50
CA ASP A 147 -33.44 -11.92 11.69
C ASP A 147 -33.34 -13.02 12.76
N GLY A 148 -32.15 -13.30 13.28
CA GLY A 148 -31.89 -14.38 14.23
C GLY A 148 -31.80 -15.79 13.64
N SER A 149 -31.65 -15.92 12.31
CA SER A 149 -31.62 -17.23 11.65
C SER A 149 -30.33 -18.04 11.90
N ASP A 150 -29.30 -17.39 12.43
CA ASP A 150 -28.05 -17.96 12.94
C ASP A 150 -28.20 -18.66 14.29
N GLU A 151 -29.25 -18.36 15.05
CA GLU A 151 -29.38 -18.73 16.45
C GLU A 151 -30.56 -19.64 16.75
N ARG A 152 -30.37 -20.54 17.72
CA ARG A 152 -31.48 -21.38 18.26
C ARG A 152 -32.26 -20.63 19.37
N VAL A 153 -31.78 -19.47 19.79
CA VAL A 153 -32.43 -18.58 20.77
C VAL A 153 -33.33 -17.53 20.11
N VAL A 154 -34.28 -16.96 20.86
CA VAL A 154 -35.23 -15.97 20.32
C VAL A 154 -34.56 -14.59 20.22
N CYS A 155 -33.89 -14.33 19.09
CA CYS A 155 -33.43 -13.00 18.71
C CYS A 155 -34.59 -12.08 18.30
N ALA A 156 -34.42 -10.77 18.46
CA ALA A 156 -35.36 -9.78 17.94
C ALA A 156 -34.97 -9.38 16.51
N ASN A 157 -35.91 -9.40 15.58
CA ASN A 157 -35.64 -9.01 14.20
C ASN A 157 -35.35 -7.49 14.11
N THR A 158 -34.12 -7.15 13.75
CA THR A 158 -33.65 -5.76 13.54
C THR A 158 -33.44 -5.41 12.07
N CYS A 159 -33.70 -6.31 11.12
CA CYS A 159 -33.39 -6.12 9.70
C CYS A 159 -33.92 -4.82 9.09
N ALA A 160 -35.09 -4.34 9.50
CA ALA A 160 -35.62 -3.05 9.06
C ALA A 160 -34.77 -1.86 9.55
N ALA A 161 -34.34 -1.88 10.82
CA ALA A 161 -33.50 -0.85 11.41
C ALA A 161 -32.06 -0.91 10.86
N ASP A 162 -31.52 -2.11 10.62
CA ASP A 162 -30.19 -2.28 10.03
C ASP A 162 -30.12 -1.89 8.56
N ARG A 163 -31.17 -2.20 7.78
CA ARG A 163 -31.36 -1.67 6.42
C ARG A 163 -31.36 -0.15 6.43
N GLN A 164 -32.10 0.49 7.33
CA GLN A 164 -32.15 1.95 7.44
C GLN A 164 -30.78 2.54 7.83
N ARG A 165 -30.09 1.96 8.82
CA ARG A 165 -28.72 2.34 9.20
C ARG A 165 -27.73 2.21 8.03
N ARG A 166 -27.85 1.16 7.22
CA ARG A 166 -26.99 0.93 6.04
C ARG A 166 -27.28 1.93 4.93
N LEU A 167 -28.56 2.21 4.64
CA LEU A 167 -28.98 3.26 3.71
C LEU A 167 -28.43 4.63 4.11
N GLU A 168 -28.59 5.04 5.36
CA GLU A 168 -28.10 6.33 5.87
C GLU A 168 -26.57 6.46 5.80
N ARG A 169 -25.84 5.38 6.11
CA ARG A 169 -24.37 5.31 5.94
C ARG A 169 -23.96 5.47 4.47
N LEU A 170 -24.61 4.75 3.55
CA LEU A 170 -24.31 4.81 2.11
C LEU A 170 -24.68 6.15 1.48
N GLN A 171 -25.82 6.73 1.84
CA GLN A 171 -26.21 8.08 1.41
C GLN A 171 -25.22 9.14 1.93
N THR A 172 -24.76 9.02 3.18
CA THR A 172 -23.72 9.88 3.75
C THR A 172 -22.40 9.72 3.02
N SER A 173 -21.96 8.49 2.76
CA SER A 173 -20.76 8.17 1.98
C SER A 173 -20.83 8.75 0.57
N LYS A 174 -21.91 8.48 -0.18
CA LYS A 174 -22.16 9.05 -1.52
C LYS A 174 -22.01 10.57 -1.53
N ARG A 175 -22.61 11.28 -0.58
CA ARG A 175 -22.50 12.75 -0.46
C ARG A 175 -21.05 13.22 -0.22
N ILE A 176 -20.28 12.49 0.59
CA ILE A 176 -18.85 12.77 0.83
C ILE A 176 -18.04 12.58 -0.46
N LEU A 177 -18.24 11.46 -1.16
CA LEU A 177 -17.55 11.14 -2.41
C LEU A 177 -17.93 12.11 -3.55
N GLU A 178 -19.20 12.51 -3.66
CA GLU A 178 -19.68 13.53 -4.61
C GLU A 178 -19.04 14.89 -4.33
N ARG A 179 -18.98 15.33 -3.06
CA ARG A 179 -18.26 16.55 -2.65
C ARG A 179 -16.78 16.45 -3.01
N GLY A 180 -16.12 15.33 -2.70
CA GLY A 180 -14.75 15.04 -3.09
C GLY A 180 -14.51 15.16 -4.60
N ARG A 181 -15.40 14.60 -5.44
CA ARG A 181 -15.35 14.71 -6.90
C ARG A 181 -15.48 16.17 -7.38
N THR A 182 -16.35 16.98 -6.77
CA THR A 182 -16.45 18.41 -7.12
C THR A 182 -15.17 19.18 -6.78
N THR A 183 -14.57 18.92 -5.62
CA THR A 183 -13.29 19.52 -5.22
C THR A 183 -12.14 19.04 -6.11
N ARG A 184 -12.12 17.77 -6.51
CA ARG A 184 -11.14 17.23 -7.47
C ARG A 184 -11.19 17.93 -8.82
N ALA A 185 -12.38 18.25 -9.33
CA ALA A 185 -12.53 19.00 -10.56
C ALA A 185 -11.94 20.42 -10.44
N ALA A 186 -12.04 21.05 -9.27
CA ALA A 186 -11.37 22.32 -8.99
C ALA A 186 -9.84 22.15 -8.97
N TYR A 187 -9.29 21.11 -8.31
CA TYR A 187 -7.85 20.83 -8.30
C TYR A 187 -7.29 20.62 -9.73
N LEU A 188 -7.97 19.84 -10.57
CA LEU A 188 -7.57 19.64 -11.97
C LEU A 188 -7.55 20.95 -12.78
N SER A 189 -8.36 21.95 -12.40
CA SER A 189 -8.33 23.28 -13.03
C SER A 189 -7.17 24.16 -12.57
N SER A 190 -6.66 23.97 -11.34
CA SER A 190 -5.51 24.71 -10.80
C SER A 190 -4.16 24.03 -11.11
N THR A 191 -4.12 22.71 -11.30
CA THR A 191 -2.91 21.93 -11.64
C THR A 191 -1.99 22.59 -12.68
N PRO A 192 -2.44 23.01 -13.89
CA PRO A 192 -1.51 23.55 -14.89
C PRO A 192 -0.79 24.81 -14.40
N ARG A 193 -1.48 25.67 -13.63
CA ARG A 193 -0.87 26.85 -13.01
C ARG A 193 0.13 26.45 -11.92
N LYS A 194 -0.23 25.49 -11.07
CA LYS A 194 0.64 24.96 -10.00
C LYS A 194 1.93 24.37 -10.58
N LEU A 195 1.83 23.52 -11.60
CA LEU A 195 2.97 22.92 -12.30
C LEU A 195 3.87 23.97 -12.97
N SER A 196 3.29 24.97 -13.65
CA SER A 196 4.08 26.08 -14.21
C SER A 196 4.81 26.90 -13.13
N GLY A 197 4.21 27.04 -11.95
CA GLY A 197 4.85 27.70 -10.80
C GLY A 197 6.03 26.90 -10.25
N LEU A 198 5.89 25.58 -10.10
CA LEU A 198 6.98 24.70 -9.69
C LEU A 198 8.12 24.66 -10.73
N GLN A 199 7.80 24.73 -12.02
CA GLN A 199 8.80 24.84 -13.09
C GLN A 199 9.59 26.16 -13.00
N ALA A 200 8.92 27.29 -12.78
CA ALA A 200 9.57 28.58 -12.56
C ALA A 200 10.43 28.58 -11.27
N GLU A 201 9.94 27.99 -10.18
CA GLU A 201 10.73 27.84 -8.94
C GLU A 201 12.00 27.02 -9.18
N LEU A 202 11.92 25.95 -9.97
CA LEU A 202 13.12 25.16 -10.33
C LEU A 202 14.12 25.99 -11.14
N GLU A 203 13.67 26.82 -12.07
CA GLU A 203 14.55 27.69 -12.87
C GLU A 203 15.26 28.72 -11.99
N GLU A 204 14.53 29.40 -11.09
CA GLU A 204 15.07 30.37 -10.12
C GLU A 204 16.08 29.73 -9.15
N VAL A 205 15.78 28.52 -8.65
CA VAL A 205 16.67 27.76 -7.76
C VAL A 205 17.95 27.32 -8.50
N LEU A 206 17.85 26.96 -9.79
CA LEU A 206 19.02 26.57 -10.60
C LEU A 206 19.91 27.77 -10.96
N GLU A 207 19.34 28.94 -11.26
CA GLU A 207 20.10 30.18 -11.46
C GLU A 207 20.85 30.56 -10.17
N SER A 208 20.13 30.58 -9.03
CA SER A 208 20.68 30.86 -7.70
C SER A 208 21.80 29.90 -7.32
N LEU A 209 21.61 28.59 -7.58
CA LEU A 209 22.62 27.56 -7.35
C LEU A 209 23.87 27.79 -8.22
N GLY A 210 23.71 28.15 -9.49
CA GLY A 210 24.83 28.46 -10.39
C GLY A 210 25.67 29.64 -9.90
N ALA A 211 25.02 30.72 -9.44
CA ALA A 211 25.69 31.87 -8.85
C ALA A 211 26.42 31.52 -7.54
N LEU A 212 25.77 30.79 -6.63
CA LEU A 212 26.36 30.32 -5.38
C LEU A 212 27.56 29.39 -5.59
N GLN A 213 27.51 28.49 -6.58
CA GLN A 213 28.62 27.60 -6.92
C GLN A 213 29.83 28.38 -7.46
N GLN A 214 29.62 29.38 -8.32
CA GLN A 214 30.70 30.26 -8.81
C GLN A 214 31.34 31.07 -7.66
N TYR A 215 30.50 31.62 -6.78
CA TYR A 215 30.96 32.36 -5.60
C TYR A 215 31.76 31.47 -4.63
N PHE A 216 31.29 30.24 -4.37
CA PHE A 216 32.00 29.27 -3.53
C PHE A 216 33.37 28.88 -4.13
N GLN A 217 33.45 28.65 -5.45
CA GLN A 217 34.73 28.40 -6.13
C GLN A 217 35.69 29.60 -6.03
N GLN A 218 35.19 30.84 -6.09
CA GLN A 218 36.01 32.02 -5.88
C GLN A 218 36.53 32.11 -4.44
N GLN A 219 35.68 31.82 -3.45
CA GLN A 219 36.06 31.78 -2.03
C GLN A 219 37.12 30.71 -1.75
N GLN A 220 37.01 29.52 -2.34
CA GLN A 220 38.04 28.47 -2.23
C GLN A 220 39.41 28.93 -2.74
N ARG A 221 39.48 29.63 -3.88
CA ARG A 221 40.74 30.18 -4.41
C ARG A 221 41.33 31.27 -3.51
N ARG A 222 40.48 32.15 -2.96
CA ARG A 222 40.88 33.17 -1.98
C ARG A 222 41.46 32.54 -0.72
N LEU A 223 40.84 31.48 -0.19
CA LEU A 223 41.34 30.74 0.96
C LEU A 223 42.70 30.07 0.70
N GLN A 224 42.95 29.54 -0.51
CA GLN A 224 44.25 28.99 -0.88
C GLN A 224 45.35 30.07 -0.86
N GLN A 225 45.11 31.23 -1.46
CA GLN A 225 46.04 32.37 -1.44
C GLN A 225 46.29 32.93 -0.03
N LEU A 226 45.25 32.92 0.82
CA LEU A 226 45.38 33.31 2.22
C LEU A 226 46.18 32.27 3.03
N ALA A 227 46.02 30.97 2.76
CA ALA A 227 46.82 29.93 3.40
C ALA A 227 48.30 30.02 3.03
N GLU A 228 48.63 30.28 1.76
CA GLU A 228 50.01 30.51 1.30
C GLU A 228 50.66 31.72 2.00
N THR A 229 49.92 32.82 2.19
CA THR A 229 50.43 34.04 2.82
C THR A 229 50.51 33.96 4.36
N HIS A 230 49.70 33.12 5.01
CA HIS A 230 49.60 33.00 6.47
C HIS A 230 50.27 31.74 7.04
N GLY A 231 51.24 31.15 6.32
CA GLY A 231 52.04 30.03 6.82
C GLY A 231 51.28 28.70 6.93
N GLY A 232 50.27 28.49 6.08
CA GLY A 232 49.54 27.23 5.93
C GLY A 232 48.11 27.20 6.49
N ALA A 233 47.68 28.23 7.22
CA ALA A 233 46.33 28.31 7.79
C ALA A 233 45.63 29.63 7.42
N PRO A 234 44.48 29.62 6.71
CA PRO A 234 43.74 30.84 6.39
C PRO A 234 42.98 31.39 7.63
N PRO A 235 42.64 32.69 7.65
CA PRO A 235 41.92 33.31 8.77
C PRO A 235 40.57 32.64 9.09
N GLN A 236 40.28 32.45 10.37
CA GLN A 236 39.10 31.69 10.82
C GLN A 236 37.75 32.32 10.42
N ALA A 237 37.69 33.64 10.27
CA ALA A 237 36.49 34.34 9.76
C ALA A 237 36.18 33.98 8.29
N GLU A 238 37.21 33.84 7.45
CA GLU A 238 37.05 33.44 6.04
C GLU A 238 36.65 31.96 5.93
N LEU A 239 37.17 31.12 6.82
CA LEU A 239 36.74 29.72 6.95
C LEU A 239 35.25 29.61 7.35
N GLN A 240 34.79 30.41 8.32
CA GLN A 240 33.38 30.46 8.72
C GLN A 240 32.49 30.94 7.57
N ALA A 241 32.91 31.96 6.81
CA ALA A 241 32.19 32.46 5.64
C ALA A 241 32.11 31.41 4.50
N ALA A 242 33.17 30.61 4.30
CA ALA A 242 33.13 29.50 3.36
C ALA A 242 32.25 28.34 3.84
N GLN A 243 32.22 28.06 5.15
CA GLN A 243 31.31 27.06 5.75
C GLN A 243 29.85 27.45 5.57
N THR A 244 29.46 28.71 5.85
CA THR A 244 28.07 29.16 5.64
C THR A 244 27.67 29.11 4.17
N THR A 245 28.57 29.52 3.27
CA THR A 245 28.37 29.41 1.81
C THR A 245 28.19 27.94 1.38
N TYR A 246 28.98 27.01 1.92
CA TYR A 246 28.83 25.58 1.66
C TYR A 246 27.45 25.06 2.08
N TYR A 247 26.98 25.40 3.30
CA TYR A 247 25.63 25.01 3.73
C TYR A 247 24.52 25.59 2.85
N GLN A 248 24.68 26.82 2.35
CA GLN A 248 23.75 27.40 1.38
C GLN A 248 23.75 26.62 0.05
N VAL A 249 24.92 26.32 -0.53
CA VAL A 249 25.02 25.50 -1.74
C VAL A 249 24.32 24.15 -1.55
N ARG A 250 24.59 23.44 -0.42
CA ARG A 250 23.95 22.17 -0.09
C ARG A 250 22.42 22.28 0.04
N HIS A 251 21.91 23.39 0.57
CA HIS A 251 20.47 23.65 0.68
C HIS A 251 19.82 23.85 -0.70
N PHE A 252 20.41 24.68 -1.57
CA PHE A 252 19.92 24.90 -2.93
C PHE A 252 20.03 23.64 -3.81
N GLU A 253 21.12 22.85 -3.69
CA GLU A 253 21.24 21.53 -4.33
C GLU A 253 20.09 20.61 -3.93
N PHE A 254 19.77 20.56 -2.64
CA PHE A 254 18.70 19.71 -2.12
C PHE A 254 17.32 20.18 -2.60
N ARG A 255 17.05 21.49 -2.61
CA ARG A 255 15.79 22.03 -3.14
C ARG A 255 15.65 21.76 -4.63
N ALA A 256 16.71 21.92 -5.41
CA ALA A 256 16.73 21.58 -6.84
C ALA A 256 16.46 20.09 -7.07
N PHE A 257 17.03 19.20 -6.25
CA PHE A 257 16.77 17.76 -6.30
C PHE A 257 15.30 17.43 -6.03
N GLN A 258 14.69 18.01 -4.97
CA GLN A 258 13.27 17.86 -4.68
C GLN A 258 12.39 18.32 -5.85
N LEU A 259 12.61 19.54 -6.36
CA LEU A 259 11.81 20.11 -7.45
C LEU A 259 11.94 19.30 -8.75
N ARG A 260 13.14 18.78 -9.07
CA ARG A 260 13.33 17.85 -10.20
C ARG A 260 12.54 16.55 -10.03
N ARG A 261 12.51 15.96 -8.83
CA ARG A 261 11.73 14.75 -8.55
C ARG A 261 10.22 15.01 -8.60
N LEU A 262 9.77 16.18 -8.15
CA LEU A 262 8.37 16.61 -8.26
C LEU A 262 7.94 16.79 -9.71
N LEU A 263 8.79 17.39 -10.55
CA LEU A 263 8.52 17.66 -11.96
C LEU A 263 8.81 16.47 -12.90
N ASP A 264 9.22 15.33 -12.35
CA ASP A 264 9.36 14.09 -13.11
C ASP A 264 7.96 13.61 -13.59
N PRO A 265 7.79 13.23 -14.87
CA PRO A 265 6.49 12.79 -15.38
C PRO A 265 5.92 11.58 -14.63
N THR A 266 6.76 10.74 -14.01
CA THR A 266 6.30 9.58 -13.21
C THR A 266 5.63 9.99 -11.89
N THR A 267 5.91 11.19 -11.38
CA THR A 267 5.32 11.69 -10.13
C THR A 267 3.87 12.11 -10.35
N PHE A 268 3.57 12.88 -11.41
CA PHE A 268 2.23 13.46 -11.62
C PHE A 268 1.43 12.87 -12.78
N ASP A 269 1.95 11.93 -13.58
CA ASP A 269 1.18 11.32 -14.67
C ASP A 269 0.93 9.80 -14.53
N ALA A 270 -0.25 9.41 -15.01
CA ALA A 270 -0.67 8.06 -15.37
C ALA A 270 -1.80 8.15 -16.43
N SER A 271 -1.69 9.12 -17.33
CA SER A 271 -2.72 9.72 -18.20
C SER A 271 -3.80 10.58 -17.49
N LYS A 272 -3.35 11.59 -16.72
CA LYS A 272 -4.16 12.65 -16.05
C LYS A 272 -4.90 12.30 -14.75
N GLN A 273 -4.89 11.05 -14.29
CA GLN A 273 -5.55 10.73 -13.02
C GLN A 273 -4.81 11.32 -11.81
N ARG A 274 -3.47 11.44 -11.89
CA ARG A 274 -2.60 11.91 -10.81
C ARG A 274 -2.39 13.43 -10.77
N ASP A 275 -2.72 14.16 -11.83
CA ASP A 275 -2.70 15.63 -11.94
C ASP A 275 -3.31 16.36 -10.74
N ALA A 276 -4.40 15.84 -10.18
CA ALA A 276 -5.11 16.45 -9.05
C ALA A 276 -4.28 16.49 -7.76
N TYR A 277 -3.27 15.62 -7.62
CA TYR A 277 -2.39 15.60 -6.46
C TYR A 277 -1.38 16.75 -6.44
N ALA A 278 -1.14 17.42 -7.57
CA ALA A 278 -0.23 18.57 -7.63
C ALA A 278 -0.65 19.72 -6.69
N GLU A 279 -1.95 19.86 -6.41
CA GLU A 279 -2.44 20.89 -5.49
C GLU A 279 -1.98 20.66 -4.03
N LEU A 280 -1.73 19.39 -3.65
CA LEU A 280 -1.24 19.04 -2.32
C LEU A 280 0.22 19.45 -2.10
N VAL A 281 0.98 19.74 -3.16
CA VAL A 281 2.39 20.13 -3.05
C VAL A 281 2.52 21.45 -2.29
N GLY A 282 3.26 21.40 -1.17
CA GLY A 282 3.45 22.54 -0.26
C GLY A 282 2.41 22.64 0.86
N GLN A 283 1.45 21.72 0.93
CA GLN A 283 0.58 21.55 2.09
C GLN A 283 1.21 20.52 3.04
N CYS A 284 0.97 20.65 4.35
CA CYS A 284 1.40 19.68 5.36
C CYS A 284 0.27 19.45 6.36
N PHE A 285 0.09 18.19 6.75
CA PHE A 285 -1.03 17.72 7.57
C PHE A 285 -0.48 17.11 8.86
N PRO A 286 -0.57 17.82 10.01
CA PRO A 286 -0.20 17.25 11.30
C PRO A 286 -1.27 16.26 11.78
N PHE A 287 -0.83 15.18 12.42
CA PHE A 287 -1.68 14.18 13.05
C PHE A 287 -1.10 13.76 14.39
N THR A 288 -1.87 13.95 15.47
CA THR A 288 -1.49 13.55 16.82
C THR A 288 -1.94 12.12 17.09
N VAL A 289 -1.00 11.22 17.39
CA VAL A 289 -1.26 9.80 17.67
C VAL A 289 -0.62 9.38 19.00
N ASN A 290 -1.34 8.60 19.81
CA ASN A 290 -0.78 8.02 21.03
C ASN A 290 0.08 6.80 20.70
N GLU A 291 1.14 6.56 21.47
CA GLU A 291 2.01 5.39 21.35
C GLU A 291 1.25 4.05 21.32
N LYS A 292 0.19 3.93 22.14
CA LYS A 292 -0.70 2.75 22.17
C LYS A 292 -1.53 2.57 20.90
N GLN A 293 -1.87 3.65 20.20
CA GLN A 293 -2.58 3.61 18.92
C GLN A 293 -1.61 3.32 17.77
N LEU A 294 -0.38 3.85 17.86
CA LEU A 294 0.65 3.69 16.83
C LEU A 294 1.25 2.28 16.81
N LYS A 295 1.64 1.73 17.97
CA LYS A 295 2.41 0.46 18.08
C LYS A 295 1.65 -0.69 18.73
N GLY A 296 0.44 -0.45 19.22
CA GLY A 296 -0.17 -1.27 20.27
C GLY A 296 0.53 -1.07 21.62
N GLY A 297 -0.11 -1.50 22.71
CA GLY A 297 0.49 -1.43 24.04
C GLY A 297 -0.46 -1.81 25.17
N SER A 298 0.11 -2.19 26.32
CA SER A 298 -0.68 -2.55 27.50
C SER A 298 -1.24 -1.33 28.23
N SER A 299 -2.31 -1.53 29.01
CA SER A 299 -3.01 -0.41 29.69
C SER A 299 -2.12 0.38 30.66
N ASN A 300 -1.08 -0.23 31.23
CA ASN A 300 -0.41 0.23 32.44
C ASN A 300 0.67 1.31 32.23
N VAL A 301 1.01 1.66 30.99
CA VAL A 301 2.01 2.69 30.67
C VAL A 301 1.32 4.00 30.29
N ILE A 302 1.86 5.15 30.74
CA ILE A 302 1.44 6.47 30.23
C ILE A 302 1.96 6.59 28.79
N PRO A 303 1.09 6.59 27.76
CA PRO A 303 1.54 6.61 26.38
C PRO A 303 2.24 7.93 26.07
N ARG A 304 3.24 7.90 25.20
CA ARG A 304 3.73 9.12 24.55
C ARG A 304 2.74 9.63 23.52
N GLU A 305 2.74 10.93 23.30
CA GLU A 305 2.04 11.57 22.19
C GLU A 305 3.06 11.90 21.10
N TYR A 306 2.76 11.45 19.89
CA TYR A 306 3.53 11.74 18.69
C TYR A 306 2.74 12.67 17.80
N GLU A 307 3.37 13.76 17.36
CA GLU A 307 2.87 14.57 16.25
C GLU A 307 3.58 14.10 14.97
N ILE A 308 2.81 13.54 14.04
CA ILE A 308 3.30 13.09 12.75
C ILE A 308 2.86 14.10 11.70
N VAL A 309 3.81 14.77 11.07
CA VAL A 309 3.54 15.76 10.02
C VAL A 309 3.78 15.12 8.67
N PHE A 310 2.71 14.99 7.90
CA PHE A 310 2.71 14.46 6.54
C PHE A 310 2.70 15.60 5.52
N CYS A 311 3.77 15.74 4.73
CA CYS A 311 3.86 16.70 3.63
C CYS A 311 3.89 15.94 2.28
N PRO A 312 2.77 15.89 1.53
CA PRO A 312 2.66 15.19 0.25
C PRO A 312 3.80 15.53 -0.72
N PHE A 313 4.40 14.50 -1.29
CA PHE A 313 5.55 14.55 -2.21
C PHE A 313 6.83 15.23 -1.65
N GLN A 314 6.92 15.47 -0.34
CA GLN A 314 8.12 15.99 0.32
C GLN A 314 8.68 14.96 1.31
N ASN A 315 8.13 14.90 2.52
CA ASN A 315 8.59 14.01 3.58
C ASN A 315 7.49 13.72 4.61
N VAL A 316 7.82 12.80 5.52
CA VAL A 316 7.07 12.54 6.76
C VAL A 316 8.03 12.71 7.93
N THR A 317 7.62 13.46 8.96
CA THR A 317 8.42 13.70 10.17
C THR A 317 7.62 13.43 11.43
N GLN A 318 8.30 12.94 12.47
CA GLN A 318 7.74 12.67 13.79
C GLN A 318 8.36 13.60 14.83
N THR A 319 7.52 14.24 15.65
CA THR A 319 7.90 15.06 16.80
C THR A 319 7.26 14.51 18.09
N GLU A 320 7.95 14.69 19.22
CA GLU A 320 7.42 14.42 20.57
C GLU A 320 7.22 15.78 21.29
N PRO A 321 6.18 16.58 20.95
CA PRO A 321 6.03 17.95 21.46
C PRO A 321 5.84 18.02 22.98
N SER A 322 5.23 17.00 23.59
CA SER A 322 5.00 16.88 25.03
C SER A 322 6.08 16.05 25.76
N TYR A 323 7.25 15.81 25.16
CA TYR A 323 8.29 14.93 25.72
C TYR A 323 8.71 15.27 27.16
N SER A 324 8.99 16.54 27.46
CA SER A 324 9.36 16.99 28.81
C SER A 324 8.21 16.80 29.82
N ALA A 325 6.97 17.09 29.40
CA ALA A 325 5.79 16.85 30.23
C ALA A 325 5.56 15.35 30.50
N TRP A 326 5.76 14.50 29.49
CA TRP A 326 5.72 13.04 29.63
C TRP A 326 6.81 12.53 30.59
N GLN A 327 8.05 13.01 30.46
CA GLN A 327 9.14 12.67 31.40
C GLN A 327 8.81 13.07 32.85
N LEU A 328 8.16 14.21 33.06
CA LEU A 328 7.74 14.65 34.39
C LEU A 328 6.64 13.73 34.95
N ALA A 329 5.65 13.40 34.13
CA ALA A 329 4.57 12.49 34.51
C ALA A 329 5.09 11.08 34.82
N GLU A 330 6.01 10.54 34.02
CA GLU A 330 6.63 9.24 34.25
C GLU A 330 7.50 9.23 35.51
N ARG A 331 8.31 10.28 35.74
CA ARG A 331 9.08 10.44 36.99
C ARG A 331 8.17 10.52 38.21
N ARG A 332 7.09 11.30 38.17
CA ARG A 332 6.11 11.38 39.27
C ARG A 332 5.40 10.06 39.53
N ALA A 333 5.03 9.32 38.49
CA ALA A 333 4.44 7.98 38.64
C ALA A 333 5.40 6.97 39.28
N LYS A 334 6.72 7.11 39.09
CA LYS A 334 7.75 6.22 39.65
C LYS A 334 8.28 6.64 41.03
N LEU A 335 8.38 7.94 41.31
CA LEU A 335 9.09 8.52 42.46
C LEU A 335 8.18 9.36 43.39
N GLY A 336 6.93 9.61 43.01
CA GLY A 336 5.99 10.49 43.72
C GLY A 336 6.07 11.96 43.29
N ASP A 337 5.15 12.78 43.84
CA ASP A 337 4.92 14.16 43.40
C ASP A 337 6.11 15.12 43.55
N GLY A 338 7.09 14.76 44.39
CA GLY A 338 8.33 15.53 44.59
C GLY A 338 9.35 15.44 43.45
N ALA A 339 9.02 14.76 42.34
CA ALA A 339 9.88 14.74 41.16
C ALA A 339 9.79 16.05 40.36
N GLU A 340 10.95 16.67 40.14
CA GLU A 340 11.16 17.86 39.30
C GLU A 340 12.07 17.52 38.10
N ILE A 341 11.98 18.34 37.04
CA ILE A 341 12.89 18.32 35.88
C ILE A 341 13.92 19.43 36.09
N GLY A 342 15.20 19.14 35.85
CA GLY A 342 16.26 20.16 35.89
C GLY A 342 16.13 21.14 34.71
N SER A 343 16.50 22.41 34.89
CA SER A 343 16.39 23.46 33.85
C SER A 343 17.06 23.10 32.52
N ASP A 344 18.06 22.22 32.57
CA ASP A 344 18.89 21.85 31.43
C ASP A 344 18.28 20.68 30.62
N GLU A 345 17.16 20.11 31.08
CA GLU A 345 16.44 18.98 30.44
C GLU A 345 15.21 19.42 29.61
N GLU A 346 14.87 20.73 29.56
CA GLU A 346 13.82 21.28 28.67
C GLU A 346 14.28 21.29 27.20
N THR A 347 14.53 20.09 26.70
CA THR A 347 15.09 19.83 25.38
C THR A 347 13.96 19.59 24.39
N THR A 348 13.68 20.59 23.55
CA THR A 348 12.83 20.40 22.37
C THR A 348 13.51 19.38 21.46
N GLN A 349 12.91 18.19 21.34
CA GLN A 349 13.47 17.16 20.48
C GLN A 349 13.42 17.62 19.01
N ARG A 350 14.53 17.40 18.29
CA ARG A 350 14.55 17.62 16.84
C ARG A 350 13.55 16.67 16.16
N PRO A 351 12.81 17.11 15.12
CA PRO A 351 11.98 16.21 14.33
C PRO A 351 12.80 15.03 13.79
N ILE A 352 12.28 13.82 13.97
CA ILE A 352 12.85 12.61 13.37
C ILE A 352 12.27 12.48 11.97
N LEU A 353 13.13 12.43 10.95
CA LEU A 353 12.69 12.14 9.59
C LEU A 353 12.30 10.66 9.48
N MET A 354 11.03 10.39 9.13
CA MET A 354 10.53 9.03 8.88
C MET A 354 10.75 8.59 7.42
N GLY A 355 10.76 9.53 6.47
CA GLY A 355 11.10 9.26 5.07
C GLY A 355 10.89 10.46 4.15
N TRP A 356 11.62 10.48 3.04
CA TRP A 356 11.44 11.38 1.89
C TRP A 356 10.55 10.72 0.83
N TRP A 357 9.84 11.53 0.04
CA TRP A 357 9.07 11.04 -1.11
C TRP A 357 9.92 10.15 -2.01
N GLY A 358 9.49 8.89 -2.15
CA GLY A 358 10.10 7.86 -2.96
C GLY A 358 9.41 7.76 -4.31
N GLN A 359 8.41 6.88 -4.39
CA GLN A 359 7.69 6.55 -5.61
C GLN A 359 6.27 6.10 -5.30
N TRP A 360 5.42 6.05 -6.33
CA TRP A 360 4.15 5.32 -6.26
C TRP A 360 4.44 3.82 -6.17
N THR A 361 3.63 3.08 -5.42
CA THR A 361 3.71 1.63 -5.29
C THR A 361 2.36 1.04 -5.70
N GLU A 362 2.39 0.02 -6.55
CA GLU A 362 1.20 -0.72 -6.95
C GLU A 362 0.86 -1.76 -5.89
N LEU A 363 -0.43 -1.90 -5.58
CA LEU A 363 -0.95 -2.90 -4.67
C LEU A 363 -0.96 -4.27 -5.36
N ALA A 364 -0.64 -5.35 -4.64
CA ALA A 364 -0.74 -6.72 -5.16
C ALA A 364 -2.16 -7.05 -5.67
N ASN A 365 -3.18 -6.53 -4.97
CA ASN A 365 -4.55 -6.43 -5.47
C ASN A 365 -4.86 -4.95 -5.74
N PRO A 366 -4.69 -4.45 -6.99
CA PRO A 366 -4.91 -3.05 -7.31
C PRO A 366 -6.42 -2.72 -7.29
N SER A 367 -6.90 -2.23 -6.14
CA SER A 367 -8.15 -1.50 -6.09
C SER A 367 -8.03 -0.26 -6.98
N PRO A 368 -8.98 0.02 -7.90
CA PRO A 368 -8.93 1.23 -8.71
C PRO A 368 -9.15 2.51 -7.89
N VAL A 369 -9.36 2.41 -6.58
CA VAL A 369 -9.79 3.49 -5.68
C VAL A 369 -8.70 3.97 -4.72
N SER A 370 -7.70 3.13 -4.40
CA SER A 370 -6.62 3.51 -3.49
C SER A 370 -5.27 3.60 -4.21
N HIS A 371 -4.54 4.68 -3.90
CA HIS A 371 -3.21 4.92 -4.45
C HIS A 371 -2.19 4.92 -3.32
N ARG A 372 -1.16 4.07 -3.42
CA ARG A 372 -0.12 3.95 -2.37
C ARG A 372 1.15 4.71 -2.76
N GLN A 373 1.60 5.58 -1.86
CA GLN A 373 2.87 6.30 -1.94
C GLN A 373 3.88 5.64 -0.99
N ARG A 374 5.14 5.52 -1.42
CA ARG A 374 6.24 5.05 -0.57
C ARG A 374 7.19 6.20 -0.28
N TYR A 375 7.49 6.38 1.00
CA TYR A 375 8.48 7.31 1.52
C TYR A 375 9.63 6.52 2.12
N GLU A 376 10.85 6.85 1.72
CA GLU A 376 12.06 6.05 1.95
C GLU A 376 13.20 6.93 2.47
N HIS A 377 14.34 6.35 2.81
CA HIS A 377 15.53 7.10 3.26
C HIS A 377 15.26 7.96 4.50
N GLY A 378 14.41 7.48 5.42
CA GLY A 378 14.26 8.05 6.75
C GLY A 378 15.51 7.88 7.61
N GLU A 379 15.50 8.46 8.80
CA GLU A 379 16.59 8.26 9.76
C GLU A 379 16.73 6.80 10.17
N ARG A 380 17.97 6.39 10.44
CA ARG A 380 18.30 5.00 10.78
C ARG A 380 17.62 4.56 12.07
N CYS A 381 17.04 3.37 12.03
CA CYS A 381 16.36 2.70 13.12
C CYS A 381 17.34 1.87 13.97
N ALA A 382 16.87 1.35 15.11
CA ALA A 382 17.67 0.52 16.01
C ALA A 382 18.10 -0.82 15.39
N ASN A 383 17.31 -1.36 14.45
CA ASN A 383 17.65 -2.57 13.68
C ASN A 383 18.74 -2.34 12.62
N GLY A 384 19.16 -1.09 12.38
CA GLY A 384 20.17 -0.72 11.38
C GLY A 384 19.61 -0.29 10.03
N GLU A 385 18.32 -0.50 9.77
CA GLU A 385 17.65 -0.10 8.53
C GLU A 385 17.18 1.36 8.60
N ASN A 386 16.81 1.94 7.46
CA ASN A 386 16.22 3.28 7.41
C ASN A 386 14.70 3.18 7.58
N ARG A 387 14.09 4.13 8.29
CA ARG A 387 12.62 4.23 8.38
C ARG A 387 11.98 4.36 6.99
N VAL A 388 10.80 3.75 6.86
CA VAL A 388 9.97 3.75 5.65
C VAL A 388 8.52 4.04 6.03
N VAL A 389 7.83 4.85 5.24
CA VAL A 389 6.39 5.13 5.42
C VAL A 389 5.63 4.79 4.14
N HIS A 390 4.60 3.97 4.27
CA HIS A 390 3.63 3.68 3.24
C HIS A 390 2.38 4.50 3.48
N VAL A 391 2.08 5.45 2.59
CA VAL A 391 0.88 6.28 2.67
C VAL A 391 -0.15 5.74 1.70
N GLU A 392 -1.30 5.31 2.21
CA GLU A 392 -2.44 4.89 1.41
C GLU A 392 -3.44 6.04 1.29
N VAL A 393 -3.63 6.52 0.05
CA VAL A 393 -4.51 7.65 -0.23
C VAL A 393 -5.85 7.16 -0.75
N THR A 394 -6.92 7.53 -0.04
CA THR A 394 -8.31 7.17 -0.34
C THR A 394 -9.15 8.40 -0.67
N CYS A 395 -10.24 8.20 -1.42
CA CYS A 395 -11.16 9.30 -1.76
C CYS A 395 -11.95 9.78 -0.54
N GLY A 396 -12.03 11.10 -0.38
CA GLY A 396 -13.00 11.73 0.51
C GLY A 396 -13.16 13.23 0.27
N ALA A 397 -13.79 13.93 1.21
CA ALA A 397 -14.23 15.31 1.00
C ALA A 397 -13.18 16.37 1.37
N GLU A 398 -12.22 16.01 2.24
CA GLU A 398 -11.25 16.91 2.84
C GLU A 398 -9.86 16.27 2.87
N ASN A 399 -8.79 17.06 2.87
CA ASN A 399 -7.42 16.56 2.99
C ASN A 399 -7.09 16.34 4.48
N ARG A 400 -6.93 15.09 4.93
CA ARG A 400 -6.49 14.79 6.31
C ARG A 400 -5.89 13.40 6.46
N VAL A 401 -5.02 13.24 7.45
CA VAL A 401 -4.59 11.92 7.94
C VAL A 401 -5.72 11.33 8.79
N MET A 402 -6.00 10.06 8.59
CA MET A 402 -7.08 9.30 9.26
C MET A 402 -6.54 8.40 10.37
N SER A 403 -5.45 7.65 10.09
CA SER A 403 -4.72 6.85 11.06
C SER A 403 -3.24 6.75 10.69
N VAL A 404 -2.40 6.43 11.69
CA VAL A 404 -0.99 6.07 11.50
C VAL A 404 -0.66 4.90 12.42
N GLU A 405 -0.09 3.84 11.85
CA GLU A 405 0.11 2.53 12.48
C GLU A 405 1.51 1.99 12.13
N GLU A 406 2.27 1.52 13.12
CA GLU A 406 3.58 0.88 12.97
C GLU A 406 3.40 -0.64 12.99
N HIS A 407 3.27 -1.25 11.81
CA HIS A 407 3.00 -2.68 11.66
C HIS A 407 4.25 -3.54 11.88
N GLU A 408 5.40 -3.05 11.43
CA GLU A 408 6.72 -3.64 11.65
C GLU A 408 7.64 -2.54 12.20
N MET A 409 8.70 -2.91 12.91
CA MET A 409 9.61 -1.93 13.52
C MET A 409 10.14 -0.95 12.47
N CYS A 410 9.88 0.34 12.66
CA CYS A 410 10.25 1.42 11.75
C CYS A 410 9.64 1.37 10.32
N VAL A 411 8.59 0.56 10.11
CA VAL A 411 7.75 0.55 8.91
C VAL A 411 6.34 1.02 9.28
N TYR A 412 5.98 2.18 8.76
CA TYR A 412 4.73 2.87 9.11
C TYR A 412 3.72 2.79 7.97
N ALA A 413 2.45 2.54 8.30
CA ALA A 413 1.30 2.70 7.43
C ALA A 413 0.53 3.95 7.83
N LEU A 414 0.18 4.81 6.87
CA LEU A 414 -0.55 6.05 7.09
C LEU A 414 -1.74 6.12 6.14
N ALA A 415 -2.96 6.20 6.69
CA ALA A 415 -4.17 6.36 5.90
C ALA A 415 -4.45 7.86 5.69
N PHE A 416 -4.56 8.30 4.44
CA PHE A 416 -4.78 9.70 4.08
C PHE A 416 -6.04 9.87 3.21
N GLU A 417 -7.01 10.64 3.70
CA GLU A 417 -8.19 11.02 2.94
C GLU A 417 -7.86 12.24 2.07
N SER A 418 -8.23 12.22 0.78
CA SER A 418 -8.14 13.40 -0.08
C SER A 418 -9.16 13.40 -1.23
N PRO A 419 -9.73 14.57 -1.58
CA PRO A 419 -10.45 14.77 -2.85
C PRO A 419 -9.61 14.41 -4.08
N ALA A 420 -8.28 14.51 -3.99
CA ALA A 420 -7.40 14.17 -5.09
C ALA A 420 -7.48 12.68 -5.49
N ALA A 421 -7.98 11.77 -4.65
CA ALA A 421 -8.23 10.36 -5.01
C ALA A 421 -9.63 10.10 -5.61
N CYS A 422 -10.53 11.08 -5.66
CA CYS A 422 -11.95 10.85 -5.99
C CYS A 422 -12.24 10.71 -7.49
N ILE A 423 -11.91 9.55 -8.06
CA ILE A 423 -12.27 9.19 -9.44
C ILE A 423 -13.64 8.50 -9.53
N ASP A 424 -14.20 8.43 -10.73
CA ASP A 424 -15.53 7.87 -10.99
C ASP A 424 -15.67 6.39 -10.55
N ALA A 425 -14.58 5.61 -10.62
CA ALA A 425 -14.54 4.23 -10.14
C ALA A 425 -14.71 4.11 -8.61
N ALA A 426 -14.41 5.16 -7.84
CA ALA A 426 -14.62 5.19 -6.39
C ALA A 426 -16.11 5.34 -6.01
N LEU A 427 -16.90 5.99 -6.86
CA LEU A 427 -18.33 6.22 -6.66
C LEU A 427 -19.19 5.04 -7.09
N ALA A 428 -18.76 4.31 -8.13
CA ALA A 428 -19.50 3.19 -8.71
C ALA A 428 -19.99 2.13 -7.69
N PRO A 429 -19.15 1.58 -6.77
CA PRO A 429 -19.61 0.55 -5.84
C PRO A 429 -20.66 1.07 -4.85
N VAL A 430 -20.46 2.26 -4.27
CA VAL A 430 -21.40 2.87 -3.32
C VAL A 430 -22.73 3.20 -3.99
N ALA A 431 -22.71 3.67 -5.25
CA ALA A 431 -23.91 3.92 -6.02
C ALA A 431 -24.67 2.62 -6.34
N ALA A 432 -23.97 1.55 -6.73
CA ALA A 432 -24.57 0.25 -7.01
C ALA A 432 -25.23 -0.36 -5.76
N GLU A 433 -24.50 -0.40 -4.63
CA GLU A 433 -25.02 -0.93 -3.35
C GLU A 433 -26.26 -0.16 -2.88
N LEU A 434 -26.25 1.17 -3.01
CA LEU A 434 -27.41 2.00 -2.67
C LEU A 434 -28.63 1.64 -3.53
N THR A 435 -28.47 1.47 -4.85
CA THR A 435 -29.60 1.09 -5.73
C THR A 435 -30.18 -0.29 -5.42
N VAL A 436 -29.35 -1.25 -4.99
CA VAL A 436 -29.81 -2.58 -4.55
C VAL A 436 -30.65 -2.47 -3.28
N LEU A 437 -30.18 -1.74 -2.28
CA LEU A 437 -30.88 -1.59 -1.00
C LEU A 437 -32.17 -0.76 -1.11
N GLU A 438 -32.18 0.27 -1.96
CA GLU A 438 -33.39 1.04 -2.28
C GLU A 438 -34.44 0.17 -2.99
N ALA A 439 -34.03 -0.68 -3.93
CA ALA A 439 -34.94 -1.62 -4.60
C ALA A 439 -35.50 -2.68 -3.64
N GLN A 440 -34.67 -3.22 -2.74
CA GLN A 440 -35.13 -4.16 -1.71
C GLN A 440 -36.09 -3.50 -0.70
N ALA A 441 -35.86 -2.23 -0.33
CA ALA A 441 -36.76 -1.49 0.55
C ALA A 441 -38.14 -1.30 -0.11
N ALA A 442 -38.19 -0.95 -1.40
CA ALA A 442 -39.43 -0.83 -2.15
C ALA A 442 -40.18 -2.17 -2.28
N ALA A 443 -39.45 -3.28 -2.46
CA ALA A 443 -40.04 -4.63 -2.49
C ALA A 443 -40.63 -5.04 -1.14
N ALA A 444 -39.97 -4.72 -0.02
CA ALA A 444 -40.48 -4.98 1.31
C ALA A 444 -41.81 -4.25 1.58
N THR A 445 -41.92 -2.97 1.18
CA THR A 445 -43.17 -2.21 1.34
C THR A 445 -44.34 -2.71 0.48
N GLN A 446 -44.08 -3.46 -0.60
CA GLN A 446 -45.13 -4.09 -1.42
C GLN A 446 -45.64 -5.41 -0.81
N HIS A 447 -44.87 -6.04 0.08
CA HIS A 447 -45.26 -7.27 0.76
C HIS A 447 -46.14 -7.03 2.01
N ASP A 448 -46.15 -5.82 2.56
CA ASP A 448 -46.99 -5.42 3.71
C ASP A 448 -48.39 -4.89 3.31
N GLU A 449 -48.69 -4.73 2.00
CA GLU A 449 -50.00 -4.25 1.50
C GLU A 449 -50.92 -5.37 0.94
N LEU A 450 -50.62 -6.65 1.21
CA LEU A 450 -51.40 -7.84 0.79
C LEU A 450 -51.84 -8.72 1.97
#